data_AF-A0A9Q4DQB5-F1
#
_entry.id   AF-A0A9Q4DQB5-F1
#
_cell.length_a   1.000
_cell.length_b   1.000
_cell.length_c   1.000
_cell.angle_alpha   90.00
_cell.angle_beta   90.00
_cell.angle_gamma   90.00
#
_symmetry.space_group_name_H-M   'P 1'
#
loop_
_entity.id
_entity.type
_entity.pdbx_description
1 polymer ?
#
loop_
_entity_poly.entity_id
_entity_poly.type
_entity_poly.pdbx_seq_one_letter_code
_entity_poly.pdbx_strand_id
1 'polypeptide(L)'
;MILYDAIMYKYPNAVSRKDFELRNDGNGSYIEKWNLRAPLPTQTELESWWEELQKNPPYEPPDQMEILAQELSQEKLARKQLEELNKTLGSELSDIKLSLLSLKGDNAE
;
A
#
# COMPACT_ATOMS: atom_id res chain seq x y z
N MET A 1 7.16 -23.60 -6.12
CA MET A 1 7.84 -22.77 -7.14
C MET A 1 6.81 -22.36 -8.16
N ILE A 2 6.75 -21.08 -8.52
CA ILE A 2 5.89 -20.58 -9.59
C ILE A 2 6.76 -20.43 -10.84
N LEU A 3 6.55 -21.29 -11.85
CA LEU A 3 7.37 -21.26 -13.07
C LEU A 3 7.29 -19.92 -13.80
N TYR A 4 6.12 -19.29 -13.79
CA TYR A 4 5.92 -17.98 -14.37
C TYR A 4 6.89 -16.96 -13.78
N ASP A 5 6.94 -16.83 -12.46
CA ASP A 5 7.79 -15.87 -11.78
C ASP A 5 9.28 -16.15 -11.99
N ALA A 6 9.70 -17.42 -11.97
CA ALA A 6 11.09 -17.81 -12.23
C ALA A 6 11.53 -17.45 -13.68
N ILE A 7 10.66 -17.69 -14.67
CA ILE A 7 10.91 -17.33 -16.07
C ILE A 7 10.91 -15.81 -16.24
N MET A 8 9.97 -15.10 -15.61
CA MET A 8 9.88 -13.64 -15.67
C MET A 8 11.04 -12.96 -14.94
N TYR A 9 11.59 -13.57 -13.89
CA TYR A 9 12.81 -13.09 -13.24
C TYR A 9 14.01 -13.07 -14.19
N LYS A 10 14.20 -14.16 -14.95
CA LYS A 10 15.33 -14.27 -15.90
C LYS A 10 15.08 -13.52 -17.20
N TYR A 11 13.83 -13.54 -17.69
CA TYR A 11 13.40 -12.97 -18.96
C TYR A 11 12.26 -11.97 -18.74
N PRO A 12 12.54 -10.80 -18.15
CA PRO A 12 11.50 -9.81 -17.84
C PRO A 12 10.78 -9.24 -19.08
N ASN A 13 11.40 -9.36 -20.25
CA ASN A 13 10.83 -8.93 -21.53
C ASN A 13 10.05 -10.03 -22.26
N ALA A 14 10.00 -11.25 -21.72
CA ALA A 14 9.26 -12.34 -22.33
C ALA A 14 7.76 -12.15 -22.08
N VAL A 15 6.95 -12.40 -23.12
CA VAL A 15 5.50 -12.28 -23.05
C VAL A 15 4.89 -13.66 -22.88
N SER A 16 4.21 -13.88 -21.76
CA SER A 16 3.44 -15.11 -21.52
C SER A 16 2.38 -15.31 -22.60
N ARG A 17 2.14 -16.56 -22.98
CA ARG A 17 1.26 -17.01 -24.09
C ARG A 17 1.73 -16.63 -25.50
N LYS A 18 2.87 -15.93 -25.66
CA LYS A 18 3.47 -15.64 -26.96
C LYS A 18 4.86 -16.27 -27.07
N ASP A 19 5.74 -15.90 -26.15
CA ASP A 19 7.14 -16.35 -26.14
C ASP A 19 7.29 -17.68 -25.38
N PHE A 20 6.40 -17.93 -24.42
CA PHE A 20 6.28 -19.22 -23.74
C PHE A 20 4.83 -19.45 -23.30
N GLU A 21 4.39 -20.70 -23.32
CA GLU A 21 3.05 -21.11 -22.89
C GLU A 21 3.16 -22.04 -21.69
N LEU A 22 2.48 -21.69 -20.59
CA LEU A 22 2.42 -22.51 -19.39
C LEU A 22 1.06 -23.20 -19.33
N ARG A 23 1.08 -24.51 -19.07
CA ARG A 23 -0.13 -25.30 -18.82
C ARG A 23 -0.06 -25.87 -17.41
N ASN A 24 -1.22 -26.09 -16.80
CA ASN A 24 -1.33 -26.72 -15.49
C ASN A 24 -2.03 -28.08 -15.68
N ASP A 25 -1.36 -29.16 -15.30
CA ASP A 25 -1.89 -30.54 -15.36
C ASP A 25 -2.56 -30.99 -14.05
N GLY A 26 -2.70 -30.09 -13.07
CA GLY A 26 -3.21 -30.39 -11.73
C GLY A 26 -2.14 -30.85 -10.74
N ASN A 27 -0.94 -31.21 -11.21
CA ASN A 27 0.22 -31.54 -10.38
C ASN A 27 1.26 -30.40 -10.36
N GLY A 28 1.20 -29.51 -11.35
CA GLY A 28 2.00 -28.29 -11.39
C GLY A 28 1.82 -27.53 -12.70
N SER A 29 2.36 -26.31 -12.74
CA SER A 29 2.53 -25.63 -14.02
C SER A 29 3.77 -26.18 -14.72
N TYR A 30 3.72 -26.39 -16.03
CA TYR A 30 4.84 -26.78 -16.88
C TYR A 30 4.87 -25.95 -18.17
N ILE A 31 6.03 -25.88 -18.83
CA ILE A 31 6.20 -25.18 -20.10
C ILE A 31 5.71 -26.10 -21.24
N GLU A 32 4.59 -25.74 -21.84
CA GLU A 32 4.01 -26.46 -22.99
C GLU A 32 4.63 -26.01 -24.31
N LYS A 33 4.89 -24.71 -24.48
CA LYS A 33 5.58 -24.16 -25.65
C LYS A 33 6.67 -23.21 -25.24
N TRP A 34 7.78 -23.26 -25.97
CA TRP A 34 8.94 -22.39 -25.79
C TRP A 34 9.38 -21.81 -27.13
N ASN A 35 9.06 -20.54 -27.35
CA ASN A 35 9.34 -19.80 -28.59
C ASN A 35 10.47 -18.78 -28.43
N LEU A 36 11.13 -18.74 -27.27
CA LEU A 36 12.28 -17.88 -27.04
C LEU A 36 13.51 -18.42 -27.78
N ARG A 37 14.38 -17.52 -28.26
CA ARG A 37 15.72 -17.85 -28.80
C ARG A 37 16.72 -18.19 -27.68
N ALA A 38 16.25 -18.87 -26.65
CA ALA A 38 17.02 -19.30 -25.50
C ALA A 38 16.84 -20.82 -25.35
N PRO A 39 17.83 -21.54 -24.79
CA PRO A 39 17.62 -22.95 -24.47
C PRO A 39 16.44 -23.11 -23.52
N LEU A 40 15.72 -24.23 -23.65
CA LEU A 40 14.65 -24.58 -22.70
C LEU A 40 15.29 -24.76 -21.32
N PRO A 41 14.83 -24.04 -20.29
CA PRO A 41 15.44 -24.11 -18.96
C PRO A 41 15.22 -25.49 -18.33
N THR A 42 16.25 -25.95 -17.64
CA THR A 42 16.19 -27.16 -16.81
C THR A 42 15.51 -26.89 -15.47
N GLN A 43 15.05 -27.93 -14.80
CA GLN A 43 14.41 -27.82 -13.48
C GLN A 43 15.33 -27.14 -12.46
N THR A 44 16.62 -27.46 -12.46
CA THR A 44 17.62 -26.87 -11.56
C THR A 44 17.83 -25.38 -11.81
N GLU A 45 17.78 -24.94 -13.08
CA GLU A 45 17.88 -23.51 -13.42
C GLU A 45 16.63 -22.74 -12.95
N LEU A 46 15.44 -23.32 -13.13
CA LEU A 46 14.19 -22.75 -12.66
C LEU A 46 14.16 -22.60 -11.14
N GLU A 47 14.64 -23.61 -10.42
CA GLU A 47 14.79 -23.58 -8.96
C GLU A 47 15.79 -22.51 -8.52
N SER A 48 16.92 -22.38 -9.22
CA SER A 48 17.91 -21.35 -8.93
C SER A 48 17.35 -19.93 -9.11
N TRP A 49 16.63 -19.69 -10.21
CA TRP A 49 15.98 -18.39 -10.44
C TRP A 49 14.89 -18.09 -9.42
N TRP A 50 14.13 -19.11 -9.00
CA TRP A 50 13.13 -18.98 -7.94
C TRP A 50 13.78 -18.65 -6.59
N GLU A 51 14.88 -19.30 -6.22
CA GLU A 51 15.62 -18.97 -4.99
C GLU A 51 16.20 -17.55 -5.02
N GLU A 52 16.76 -17.12 -6.15
CA GLU A 52 17.28 -15.76 -6.31
C GLU A 52 16.18 -14.71 -6.21
N LEU A 53 15.03 -14.95 -6.84
CA LEU A 53 13.85 -14.11 -6.73
C LEU A 53 13.38 -13.97 -5.27
N GLN A 54 13.37 -15.07 -4.51
CA GLN A 54 12.98 -15.06 -3.10
C GLN A 54 14.00 -14.35 -2.20
N LYS A 55 15.30 -14.44 -2.51
CA LYS A 55 16.37 -13.76 -1.78
C LYS A 55 16.40 -12.26 -2.08
N ASN A 56 16.03 -11.86 -3.30
CA ASN A 56 16.06 -10.47 -3.74
C ASN A 56 14.79 -10.15 -4.52
N PRO A 57 13.65 -9.94 -3.82
CA PRO A 57 12.39 -9.62 -4.46
C PRO A 57 12.55 -8.31 -5.27
N PRO A 58 11.95 -8.22 -6.47
CA PRO A 58 11.89 -6.96 -7.19
C PRO A 58 11.26 -5.90 -6.28
N TYR A 59 11.82 -4.70 -6.27
CA TYR A 59 11.27 -3.60 -5.49
C TYR A 59 9.87 -3.26 -6.01
N GLU A 60 8.84 -3.60 -5.23
CA GLU A 60 7.51 -3.03 -5.40
C GLU A 60 7.49 -1.64 -4.75
N PRO A 61 7.20 -0.57 -5.51
CA PRO A 61 6.98 0.74 -4.92
C PRO A 61 5.86 0.62 -3.87
N PRO A 62 5.98 1.28 -2.71
CA PRO A 62 4.91 1.26 -1.72
C PRO A 62 3.60 1.74 -2.36
N ASP A 63 2.49 1.06 -2.04
CA ASP A 63 1.18 1.37 -2.61
C ASP A 63 0.78 2.80 -2.24
N GLN A 64 0.82 3.68 -3.24
CA GLN A 64 0.51 5.09 -3.07
C GLN A 64 -0.90 5.29 -2.51
N MET A 65 -1.84 4.36 -2.79
CA MET A 65 -3.20 4.42 -2.25
C MET A 65 -3.22 4.14 -0.76
N GLU A 66 -2.40 3.22 -0.26
CA GLU A 66 -2.31 2.89 1.17
C GLU A 66 -1.72 4.06 1.96
N ILE A 67 -0.67 4.71 1.42
CA ILE A 67 -0.10 5.93 2.00
C ILE A 67 -1.16 7.04 2.06
N LEU A 68 -1.84 7.31 0.95
CA LEU A 68 -2.88 8.34 0.89
C LEU A 68 -4.06 8.04 1.83
N ALA A 69 -4.44 6.77 1.97
CA ALA A 69 -5.49 6.35 2.90
C ALA A 69 -5.07 6.60 4.36
N GLN A 70 -3.82 6.31 4.70
CA GLN A 70 -3.26 6.56 6.02
C GLN A 70 -3.21 8.06 6.33
N GLU A 71 -2.70 8.88 5.40
CA GLU A 71 -2.65 10.34 5.54
C GLU A 71 -4.05 10.94 5.70
N LEU A 72 -5.02 10.51 4.88
CA LEU A 72 -6.41 10.96 5.00
C LEU A 72 -7.03 10.61 6.36
N SER A 73 -6.71 9.44 6.90
CA SER A 73 -7.17 9.01 8.22
C SER A 73 -6.61 9.91 9.33
N GLN A 74 -5.31 10.22 9.26
CA GLN A 74 -4.65 11.12 10.21
C GLN A 74 -5.23 12.54 10.14
N GLU A 75 -5.42 13.07 8.93
CA GLU A 75 -5.98 14.41 8.71
C GLU A 75 -7.42 14.51 9.27
N LYS A 76 -8.26 13.49 9.03
CA LYS A 76 -9.61 13.43 9.59
C LYS A 76 -9.62 13.43 11.11
N LEU A 77 -8.69 12.70 11.73
CA LEU A 77 -8.57 12.66 13.19
C LEU A 77 -8.13 14.03 13.74
N ALA A 78 -7.11 14.65 13.15
CA ALA A 78 -6.63 15.96 13.54
C ALA A 78 -7.73 17.03 13.42
N ARG A 79 -8.50 17.00 12.32
CA ARG A 79 -9.63 17.90 12.12
C ARG A 79 -10.70 17.74 13.20
N LYS A 80 -11.04 16.50 13.58
CA LYS A 80 -12.03 16.26 14.63
C LYS A 80 -11.58 16.79 15.98
N GLN A 81 -10.30 16.59 16.33
CA GLN A 81 -9.72 17.15 17.57
C GLN A 81 -9.77 18.69 17.57
N LEU A 82 -9.51 19.31 16.42
CA LEU A 82 -9.56 20.77 16.28
C LEU A 82 -10.99 21.33 16.37
N GLU A 83 -11.97 20.63 15.81
CA GLU A 83 -13.39 20.97 15.95
C GLU A 83 -13.86 20.87 17.40
N GLU A 84 -13.45 19.82 18.13
CA GLU A 84 -13.75 19.65 19.55
C GLU A 84 -13.11 20.78 20.38
N LEU A 85 -11.83 21.09 20.14
CA LEU A 85 -11.13 22.17 20.83
C LEU A 85 -11.80 23.53 20.60
N ASN A 86 -12.17 23.85 19.36
CA ASN A 86 -12.88 25.09 19.03
C ASN A 86 -14.22 25.19 19.76
N LYS A 87 -14.94 24.08 19.91
CA LYS A 87 -16.21 24.05 20.63
C LYS A 87 -16.02 24.35 22.12
N THR A 88 -14.99 23.75 22.74
CA THR A 88 -14.63 24.01 24.15
C THR A 88 -14.25 25.47 24.36
N LEU A 89 -13.35 26.00 23.53
CA LEU A 89 -12.94 27.40 23.59
C LEU A 89 -14.12 28.37 23.43
N GLY A 90 -15.07 28.05 22.54
CA GLY A 90 -16.29 28.83 22.37
C GLY A 90 -17.17 28.86 23.63
N SER A 91 -17.25 27.75 24.36
CA SER A 91 -17.95 27.67 25.65
C SER A 91 -17.26 28.53 26.70
N GLU A 92 -15.95 28.35 26.88
CA GLU A 92 -15.16 29.08 27.89
C GLU A 92 -15.21 30.59 27.65
N LEU A 93 -15.11 31.05 26.39
CA LEU A 93 -15.26 32.46 26.05
C LEU A 93 -16.64 33.01 26.41
N SER A 94 -17.68 32.21 26.25
CA SER A 94 -19.05 32.59 26.63
C SER A 94 -19.20 32.71 28.14
N ASP A 95 -18.62 31.78 28.90
CA ASP A 95 -18.63 31.78 30.37
C ASP A 95 -17.85 32.97 30.94
N ILE A 96 -16.68 33.28 30.37
CA ILE A 96 -15.89 34.46 30.73
C ILE A 96 -16.68 35.73 30.44
N LYS A 97 -17.34 35.81 29.27
CA LYS A 97 -18.15 36.99 28.90
C LYS A 97 -19.30 37.21 29.87
N LEU A 98 -20.00 36.15 30.27
CA LEU A 98 -21.07 36.22 31.27
C LEU A 98 -20.52 36.69 32.63
N SER A 99 -19.41 36.11 33.08
CA SER A 99 -18.75 36.49 34.34
C SER A 99 -18.34 37.97 34.36
N LEU A 100 -17.79 38.48 33.25
CA LEU A 100 -17.44 39.89 33.10
C LEU A 100 -18.66 40.83 33.14
N LEU A 101 -19.78 40.42 32.52
CA LEU A 101 -21.01 41.20 32.54
C LEU A 101 -21.60 41.29 33.96
N SER A 102 -21.59 40.19 34.72
CA SER A 102 -22.03 40.19 36.13
C SER A 102 -21.16 41.11 36.98
N LEU A 103 -19.83 40.99 36.89
CA LEU A 103 -18.91 41.88 37.61
C LEU A 103 -19.10 43.35 37.24
N LYS A 104 -19.40 43.65 35.98
CA LYS A 104 -19.68 45.03 35.55
C LYS A 104 -21.01 45.57 36.08
N GLY A 105 -22.02 44.71 36.22
CA GLY A 105 -23.32 45.06 36.80
C GLY A 105 -23.25 45.37 38.29
N ASP A 106 -22.46 44.61 39.05
CA ASP A 106 -22.30 44.78 40.50
C ASP A 106 -21.50 46.03 40.90
N ASN A 107 -20.72 46.62 39.98
CA ASN A 107 -19.95 47.85 40.22
C ASN A 107 -20.75 49.15 39.94
N ALA A 108 -22.06 49.05 39.69
CA ALA A 108 -22.93 50.18 39.31
C ALA A 108 -23.92 50.63 40.41
N GLU A 109 -23.83 50.09 41.63
CA GLU A 109 -24.53 50.58 42.85
C GLU A 109 -23.59 51.41 43.73
#